data_AF-A0A834GRW6-F1
#
_entry.id   AF-A0A834GRW6-F1
#
_cell.length_a   1.000
_cell.length_b   1.000
_cell.length_c   1.000
_cell.angle_alpha   90.00
_cell.angle_beta   90.00
_cell.angle_gamma   90.00
#
_symmetry.space_group_name_H-M   'P 1'
#
loop_
_entity.id
_entity.type
_entity.pdbx_description
1 polymer ?
#
loop_
_entity_poly.entity_id
_entity_poly.type
_entity_poly.pdbx_seq_one_letter_code
_entity_poly.pdbx_strand_id
1 'polypeptide(L)'
;MSFNNSSGGSGGRTSRRAFEYGRTHVVRPKGKHQATIVWLHGLGDKGSSWSQLLETLPLPNIKWICPTAPTRPCALFGGFPCTAWFDVREISEDGPDDLEGLDASAAHVANLLSAEPPDIKLGVGGFSMGAATALYSATCHVSKQYGNGSPYPVNVSAVVGLSGWLPCSRTLRNRFDGSHEAARRAASLPILLCHGLGDEVVAYHHGEKSAQTLSSAGFQNLTFRSYNGLGHYTIPQETDEVCHWLTARLGLEGHSHNFGEYRWSSHQQYRLPPLLDDTCSLPVSLHPPPRTPTVLSHSSSRRRSRDSRIKLRTAMCFTPPSTPVFHAQIDPSWRRRDTGRHKNHRPLSRSLEQAESESES
;
A
#
# COMPACT_ATOMS: atom_id res chain seq x y z
N MET A 1 -37.08 20.29 51.97
CA MET A 1 -37.14 18.96 51.33
C MET A 1 -37.57 19.22 49.89
N SER A 2 -36.83 18.93 48.83
CA SER A 2 -35.92 17.80 48.61
C SER A 2 -34.85 18.18 47.59
N PHE A 3 -33.62 17.74 47.82
CA PHE A 3 -32.52 17.80 46.87
C PHE A 3 -32.66 16.63 45.89
N ASN A 4 -32.51 16.87 44.58
CA ASN A 4 -32.32 15.80 43.61
C ASN A 4 -30.89 15.87 43.05
N ASN A 5 -30.19 14.75 43.21
CA ASN A 5 -28.76 14.58 43.04
C ASN A 5 -28.46 14.21 41.58
N SER A 6 -27.73 15.08 40.86
CA SER A 6 -27.28 14.80 39.49
C SER A 6 -25.92 14.12 39.53
N SER A 7 -25.93 12.78 39.51
CA SER A 7 -24.73 11.94 39.40
C SER A 7 -24.07 12.15 38.03
N GLY A 8 -22.81 12.58 38.04
CA GLY A 8 -21.98 12.74 36.85
C GLY A 8 -21.77 11.43 36.11
N GLY A 9 -22.31 11.37 34.88
CA GLY A 9 -21.97 10.34 33.91
C GLY A 9 -20.61 10.65 33.28
N SER A 10 -19.60 9.87 33.64
CA SER A 10 -18.28 9.86 33.02
C SER A 10 -18.39 9.32 31.59
N GLY A 11 -18.75 10.20 30.65
CA GLY A 11 -18.70 9.91 29.22
C GLY A 11 -17.25 9.87 28.75
N GLY A 12 -16.70 8.65 28.66
CA GLY A 12 -15.43 8.41 28.01
C GLY A 12 -15.50 8.90 26.56
N ARG A 13 -14.93 10.08 26.30
CA ARG A 13 -14.62 10.53 24.94
C ARG A 13 -13.65 9.52 24.35
N THR A 14 -14.15 8.62 23.52
CA THR A 14 -13.32 7.91 22.55
C THR A 14 -12.64 9.00 21.73
N SER A 15 -11.39 9.32 22.05
CA SER A 15 -10.56 10.15 21.19
C SER A 15 -10.52 9.43 19.85
N ARG A 16 -11.24 9.93 18.83
CA ARG A 16 -11.02 9.50 17.45
C ARG A 16 -9.51 9.59 17.23
N ARG A 17 -8.84 8.45 17.05
CA ARG A 17 -7.41 8.45 16.77
C ARG A 17 -7.24 9.21 15.46
N ALA A 18 -6.66 10.40 15.53
CA ALA A 18 -6.28 11.12 14.34
C ALA A 18 -5.21 10.28 13.63
N PHE A 19 -5.45 9.92 12.37
CA PHE A 19 -4.44 9.26 11.55
C PHE A 19 -3.35 10.28 11.23
N GLU A 20 -2.12 10.00 11.66
CA GLU A 20 -0.96 10.82 11.33
C GLU A 20 -0.34 10.32 10.02
N TYR A 21 -0.56 11.08 8.95
CA TYR A 21 -0.03 10.75 7.62
C TYR A 21 1.46 11.09 7.53
N GLY A 22 2.19 10.27 6.80
CA GLY A 22 3.61 10.49 6.54
C GLY A 22 3.86 11.63 5.55
N ARG A 23 5.14 11.85 5.22
CA ARG A 23 5.56 12.93 4.33
C ARG A 23 4.91 12.83 2.95
N THR A 24 4.36 13.96 2.49
CA THR A 24 3.84 14.12 1.13
C THR A 24 4.92 14.68 0.21
N HIS A 25 5.03 14.09 -0.98
CA HIS A 25 5.88 14.57 -2.07
C HIS A 25 5.02 15.16 -3.18
N VAL A 26 5.39 16.33 -3.68
CA VAL A 26 4.64 17.01 -4.75
C VAL A 26 5.53 17.16 -5.98
N VAL A 27 5.10 16.57 -7.08
CA VAL A 27 5.72 16.78 -8.41
C VAL A 27 4.94 17.90 -9.08
N ARG A 28 5.63 19.01 -9.39
CA ARG A 28 5.02 20.15 -10.06
C ARG A 28 4.80 19.83 -11.54
N PRO A 29 3.72 20.34 -12.16
CA PRO A 29 3.54 20.23 -13.60
C PRO A 29 4.68 20.95 -14.30
N LYS A 30 5.18 20.36 -15.39
CA LYS A 30 6.25 20.93 -16.24
C LYS A 30 5.71 21.97 -17.22
N GLY A 31 4.42 21.86 -17.58
CA GLY A 31 3.69 22.78 -18.44
C GLY A 31 2.55 23.49 -17.71
N LYS A 32 1.56 24.00 -18.47
CA LYS A 32 0.35 24.61 -17.89
C LYS A 32 -0.37 23.57 -17.01
N HIS A 33 -0.56 23.92 -15.74
CA HIS A 33 -1.30 23.08 -14.79
C HIS A 33 -2.76 22.95 -15.22
N GLN A 34 -3.21 21.73 -15.50
CA GLN A 34 -4.58 21.44 -15.95
C GLN A 34 -5.25 20.34 -15.13
N ALA A 35 -4.43 19.49 -14.48
CA ALA A 35 -4.93 18.43 -13.63
C ALA A 35 -4.04 18.23 -12.41
N THR A 36 -4.65 17.78 -11.32
CA THR A 36 -3.94 17.28 -10.14
C THR A 36 -4.39 15.86 -9.88
N ILE A 37 -3.43 14.94 -9.72
CA ILE A 37 -3.70 13.57 -9.34
C ILE A 37 -3.04 13.27 -8.00
N VAL A 38 -3.84 12.82 -7.02
CA VAL A 38 -3.30 12.19 -5.82
C VAL A 38 -2.93 10.75 -6.14
N TRP A 39 -1.66 10.37 -5.98
CA TRP A 39 -1.18 9.03 -6.25
C TRP A 39 -0.80 8.29 -4.96
N LEU A 40 -1.41 7.12 -4.77
CA LEU A 40 -1.33 6.34 -3.53
C LEU A 40 -0.41 5.12 -3.72
N HIS A 41 0.61 5.02 -2.87
CA HIS A 41 1.57 3.91 -2.89
C HIS A 41 0.96 2.61 -2.33
N GLY A 42 1.63 1.48 -2.58
CA GLY A 42 1.25 0.18 -2.02
C GLY A 42 1.61 0.00 -0.54
N LEU A 43 1.14 -1.09 0.09
CA LEU A 43 1.42 -1.40 1.49
C LEU A 43 2.94 -1.42 1.79
N GLY A 44 3.37 -0.72 2.84
CA GLY A 44 4.78 -0.68 3.26
C GLY A 44 5.70 0.26 2.46
N ASP A 45 5.20 0.88 1.38
CA ASP A 45 5.95 1.84 0.57
C ASP A 45 5.75 3.30 1.06
N LYS A 46 6.24 4.28 0.29
CA LYS A 46 6.19 5.72 0.60
C LYS A 46 5.86 6.54 -0.64
N GLY A 47 5.31 7.73 -0.43
CA GLY A 47 5.01 8.66 -1.53
C GLY A 47 6.25 9.11 -2.33
N SER A 48 7.44 9.11 -1.71
CA SER A 48 8.70 9.47 -2.38
C SER A 48 9.03 8.55 -3.55
N SER A 49 8.85 7.24 -3.39
CA SER A 49 9.17 6.22 -4.40
C SER A 49 8.39 6.47 -5.69
N TRP A 50 7.09 6.72 -5.54
CA TRP A 50 6.19 7.00 -6.66
C TRP A 50 6.40 8.39 -7.26
N SER A 51 6.74 9.39 -6.45
CA SER A 51 7.02 10.73 -6.98
C SER A 51 8.17 10.74 -7.99
N GLN A 52 9.21 9.92 -7.77
CA GLN A 52 10.34 9.79 -8.68
C GLN A 52 9.92 9.17 -10.02
N LEU A 53 9.09 8.11 -9.99
CA LEU A 53 8.54 7.49 -11.20
C LEU A 53 7.63 8.46 -11.96
N LEU A 54 6.68 9.09 -11.27
CA LEU A 54 5.68 9.96 -11.89
C LEU A 54 6.31 11.23 -12.51
N GLU A 55 7.41 11.73 -11.94
CA GLU A 55 8.17 12.85 -12.51
C GLU A 55 8.79 12.51 -13.88
N THR A 56 9.06 11.23 -14.14
CA THR A 56 9.63 10.78 -15.44
C THR A 56 8.60 10.70 -16.56
N LEU A 57 7.30 10.64 -16.23
CA LEU A 57 6.25 10.45 -17.21
C LEU A 57 6.07 11.68 -18.12
N PRO A 58 5.73 11.49 -19.42
CA PRO A 58 5.51 12.58 -20.37
C PRO A 58 4.12 13.22 -20.20
N LEU A 59 3.79 13.65 -18.98
CA LEU A 59 2.51 14.26 -18.59
C LEU A 59 2.73 15.67 -18.03
N PRO A 60 3.14 16.64 -18.87
CA PRO A 60 3.59 17.95 -18.41
C PRO A 60 2.51 18.77 -17.69
N ASN A 61 1.24 18.54 -17.97
CA ASN A 61 0.12 19.32 -17.42
C ASN A 61 -0.41 18.81 -16.07
N ILE A 62 0.12 17.68 -15.58
CA ILE A 62 -0.34 17.03 -14.36
C ILE A 62 0.58 17.39 -13.18
N LYS A 63 -0.03 17.89 -12.11
CA LYS A 63 0.58 17.93 -10.77
C LYS A 63 0.33 16.60 -10.07
N TRP A 64 1.36 16.00 -9.50
CA TRP A 64 1.22 14.79 -8.70
C TRP A 64 1.36 15.11 -7.21
N ILE A 65 0.42 14.66 -6.41
CA ILE A 65 0.51 14.69 -4.95
C ILE A 65 0.65 13.25 -4.48
N CYS A 66 1.82 12.91 -3.93
CA CYS A 66 2.16 11.57 -3.50
C CYS A 66 2.26 11.55 -1.96
N PRO A 67 1.13 11.40 -1.25
CA PRO A 67 1.14 11.28 0.21
C PRO A 67 1.78 9.96 0.65
N THR A 68 2.21 9.90 1.91
CA THR A 68 2.60 8.64 2.55
C THR A 68 1.55 8.25 3.57
N ALA A 69 1.08 7.01 3.51
CA ALA A 69 0.09 6.48 4.45
C ALA A 69 0.58 6.55 5.91
N PRO A 70 -0.34 6.55 6.90
CA PRO A 70 0.03 6.45 8.30
C PRO A 70 0.80 5.16 8.59
N THR A 71 1.78 5.23 9.49
CA THR A 71 2.38 4.02 10.06
C THR A 71 1.42 3.46 11.10
N ARG A 72 0.86 2.28 10.84
CA ARG A 72 -0.12 1.62 11.72
C ARG A 72 0.13 0.11 11.79
N PRO A 73 -0.34 -0.58 12.85
CA PRO A 73 -0.32 -2.03 12.89
C PRO A 73 -1.07 -2.63 11.69
N CYS A 74 -0.46 -3.57 11.00
CA CYS A 74 -1.00 -4.22 9.81
C CYS A 74 -1.37 -5.67 10.15
N ALA A 75 -2.66 -6.02 10.15
CA ALA A 75 -3.10 -7.36 10.58
C ALA A 75 -2.56 -8.49 9.69
N LEU A 76 -2.43 -8.25 8.39
CA LEU A 76 -1.77 -9.14 7.42
C LEU A 76 -0.34 -9.54 7.83
N PHE A 77 0.35 -8.68 8.60
CA PHE A 77 1.70 -8.92 9.11
C PHE A 77 1.72 -9.21 10.61
N GLY A 78 0.64 -9.76 11.16
CA GLY A 78 0.56 -10.09 12.58
C GLY A 78 0.64 -8.87 13.51
N GLY A 79 0.25 -7.70 13.02
CA GLY A 79 0.30 -6.43 13.76
C GLY A 79 1.62 -5.67 13.64
N PHE A 80 2.57 -6.13 12.82
CA PHE A 80 3.80 -5.38 12.56
C PHE A 80 3.47 -3.99 11.98
N PRO A 81 4.03 -2.89 12.52
CA PRO A 81 3.76 -1.54 12.03
C PRO A 81 4.31 -1.34 10.61
N CYS A 82 3.44 -0.88 9.70
CA CYS A 82 3.80 -0.58 8.33
C CYS A 82 2.98 0.60 7.80
N THR A 83 3.40 1.22 6.70
CA THR A 83 2.61 2.29 6.06
C THR A 83 1.39 1.68 5.35
N ALA A 84 0.20 1.95 5.87
CA ALA A 84 -1.03 1.33 5.37
C ALA A 84 -2.21 2.32 5.35
N TRP A 85 -2.93 2.37 4.23
CA TRP A 85 -4.12 3.23 4.06
C TRP A 85 -5.30 2.75 4.91
N PHE A 86 -5.44 1.45 5.04
CA PHE A 86 -6.46 0.79 5.85
C PHE A 86 -5.93 -0.55 6.35
N ASP A 87 -6.53 -1.11 7.40
CA ASP A 87 -6.13 -2.42 7.90
C ASP A 87 -6.71 -3.54 7.01
N VAL A 88 -5.90 -4.56 6.75
CA VAL A 88 -6.26 -5.72 5.94
C VAL A 88 -5.77 -6.95 6.67
N ARG A 89 -6.66 -7.93 6.88
CA ARG A 89 -6.31 -9.24 7.43
C ARG A 89 -5.94 -10.24 6.35
N GLU A 90 -6.68 -10.20 5.26
CA GLU A 90 -6.54 -11.05 4.10
C GLU A 90 -7.07 -10.29 2.89
N ILE A 91 -6.44 -10.46 1.74
CA ILE A 91 -6.96 -9.95 0.47
C ILE A 91 -7.99 -10.97 -0.01
N SER A 92 -9.22 -10.83 0.47
CA SER A 92 -10.31 -11.78 0.24
C SER A 92 -11.63 -11.06 -0.03
N GLU A 93 -12.47 -11.68 -0.87
CA GLU A 93 -13.83 -11.22 -1.15
C GLU A 93 -14.78 -11.40 0.04
N ASP A 94 -14.45 -12.31 0.97
CA ASP A 94 -15.30 -12.68 2.11
C ASP A 94 -14.88 -11.99 3.42
N GLY A 95 -13.72 -11.34 3.41
CA GLY A 95 -13.19 -10.62 4.57
C GLY A 95 -14.04 -9.39 4.95
N PRO A 96 -14.01 -8.98 6.22
CA PRO A 96 -14.51 -7.66 6.61
C PRO A 96 -13.57 -6.57 6.08
N ASP A 97 -14.14 -5.49 5.54
CA ASP A 97 -13.39 -4.29 5.16
C ASP A 97 -13.16 -3.37 6.39
N ASP A 98 -11.97 -2.77 6.52
CA ASP A 98 -11.71 -1.66 7.46
C ASP A 98 -12.34 -0.36 6.93
N LEU A 99 -13.66 -0.23 7.10
CA LEU A 99 -14.42 0.92 6.59
C LEU A 99 -13.96 2.24 7.21
N GLU A 100 -13.55 2.24 8.48
CA GLU A 100 -13.03 3.43 9.16
C GLU A 100 -11.72 3.89 8.52
N GLY A 101 -10.79 2.97 8.27
CA GLY A 101 -9.53 3.26 7.59
C GLY A 101 -9.73 3.71 6.13
N LEU A 102 -10.64 3.06 5.41
CA LEU A 102 -10.99 3.42 4.03
C LEU A 102 -11.59 4.83 3.95
N ASP A 103 -12.54 5.15 4.83
CA ASP A 103 -13.14 6.49 4.92
C ASP A 103 -12.11 7.56 5.30
N ALA A 104 -11.25 7.28 6.28
CA ALA A 104 -10.19 8.20 6.69
C ALA A 104 -9.22 8.49 5.52
N SER A 105 -8.79 7.45 4.81
CA SER A 105 -7.90 7.61 3.65
C SER A 105 -8.57 8.32 2.48
N ALA A 106 -9.82 8.00 2.15
CA ALA A 106 -10.58 8.73 1.14
C ALA A 106 -10.83 10.20 1.52
N ALA A 107 -11.04 10.49 2.81
CA ALA A 107 -11.15 11.85 3.32
C ALA A 107 -9.82 12.61 3.20
N HIS A 108 -8.70 11.95 3.49
CA HIS A 108 -7.38 12.55 3.28
C HIS A 108 -7.13 12.88 1.81
N VAL A 109 -7.45 11.97 0.88
CA VAL A 109 -7.39 12.22 -0.57
C VAL A 109 -8.25 13.42 -0.96
N ALA A 110 -9.50 13.45 -0.50
CA ALA A 110 -10.42 14.55 -0.80
C ALA A 110 -9.89 15.89 -0.29
N ASN A 111 -9.31 15.92 0.92
CA ASN A 111 -8.71 17.13 1.48
C ASN A 111 -7.53 17.63 0.63
N LEU A 112 -6.65 16.73 0.18
CA LEU A 112 -5.52 17.09 -0.69
C LEU A 112 -5.99 17.68 -2.03
N LEU A 113 -7.06 17.13 -2.61
CA LEU A 113 -7.64 17.61 -3.87
C LEU A 113 -8.44 18.91 -3.70
N SER A 114 -9.06 19.13 -2.54
CA SER A 114 -9.88 20.33 -2.27
C SER A 114 -9.11 21.65 -2.27
N ALA A 115 -7.77 21.57 -2.18
CA ALA A 115 -6.89 22.75 -2.22
C ALA A 115 -6.67 23.30 -3.64
N GLU A 116 -7.14 22.61 -4.67
CA GLU A 116 -6.96 23.02 -6.06
C GLU A 116 -8.04 24.01 -6.53
N PRO A 117 -7.70 24.91 -7.47
CA PRO A 117 -8.67 25.79 -8.12
C PRO A 117 -9.79 25.02 -8.86
N PRO A 118 -11.00 25.62 -9.01
CA PRO A 118 -12.14 24.97 -9.65
C PRO A 118 -11.95 24.52 -11.11
N ASP A 119 -11.01 25.12 -11.83
CA ASP A 119 -10.70 24.82 -13.24
C ASP A 119 -9.72 23.65 -13.41
N ILE A 120 -9.11 23.17 -12.31
CA ILE A 120 -8.20 22.02 -12.32
C ILE A 120 -8.99 20.72 -12.24
N LYS A 121 -8.72 19.81 -13.19
CA LYS A 121 -9.31 18.45 -13.17
C LYS A 121 -8.67 17.62 -12.05
N LEU A 122 -9.47 16.90 -11.29
CA LEU A 122 -9.01 16.19 -10.10
C LEU A 122 -9.02 14.69 -10.34
N GLY A 123 -7.92 14.01 -10.06
CA GLY A 123 -7.83 12.55 -10.20
C GLY A 123 -7.30 11.87 -8.94
N VAL A 124 -7.54 10.57 -8.85
CA VAL A 124 -6.91 9.72 -7.85
C VAL A 124 -6.40 8.45 -8.51
N GLY A 125 -5.16 8.09 -8.21
CA GLY A 125 -4.54 6.88 -8.72
C GLY A 125 -3.81 6.12 -7.62
N GLY A 126 -3.41 4.91 -7.90
CA GLY A 126 -2.51 4.20 -7.00
C GLY A 126 -2.15 2.81 -7.46
N PHE A 127 -1.31 2.16 -6.65
CA PHE A 127 -0.83 0.80 -6.83
C PHE A 127 -1.20 -0.06 -5.62
N SER A 128 -1.61 -1.31 -5.85
CA SER A 128 -1.92 -2.28 -4.77
C SER A 128 -2.96 -1.71 -3.78
N MET A 129 -2.64 -1.65 -2.47
CA MET A 129 -3.52 -1.01 -1.48
C MET A 129 -3.87 0.46 -1.80
N GLY A 130 -2.97 1.18 -2.46
CA GLY A 130 -3.23 2.52 -2.97
C GLY A 130 -4.27 2.52 -4.10
N ALA A 131 -4.21 1.55 -5.01
CA ALA A 131 -5.24 1.36 -6.04
C ALA A 131 -6.60 1.06 -5.41
N ALA A 132 -6.63 0.21 -4.39
CA ALA A 132 -7.86 -0.11 -3.65
C ALA A 132 -8.49 1.14 -3.00
N THR A 133 -7.66 2.00 -2.42
CA THR A 133 -8.09 3.29 -1.84
C THR A 133 -8.59 4.27 -2.92
N ALA A 134 -7.94 4.30 -4.08
CA ALA A 134 -8.36 5.12 -5.23
C ALA A 134 -9.75 4.68 -5.74
N LEU A 135 -9.97 3.38 -5.89
CA LEU A 135 -11.26 2.83 -6.29
C LEU A 135 -12.34 3.08 -5.23
N TYR A 136 -12.02 2.92 -3.95
CA TYR A 136 -12.95 3.28 -2.88
C TYR A 136 -13.36 4.75 -2.94
N SER A 137 -12.41 5.65 -3.16
CA SER A 137 -12.67 7.09 -3.36
C SER A 137 -13.57 7.36 -4.56
N ALA A 138 -13.44 6.58 -5.65
CA ALA A 138 -14.35 6.63 -6.80
C ALA A 138 -15.80 6.29 -6.40
N THR A 139 -16.00 5.23 -5.61
CA THR A 139 -17.35 4.85 -5.14
C THR A 139 -17.96 5.92 -4.22
N CYS A 140 -17.13 6.58 -3.40
CA CYS A 140 -17.56 7.68 -2.54
C CYS A 140 -17.94 8.92 -3.36
N HIS A 141 -17.14 9.25 -4.39
CA HIS A 141 -17.47 10.32 -5.33
C HIS A 141 -18.83 10.10 -6.03
N VAL A 142 -19.08 8.88 -6.50
CA VAL A 142 -20.32 8.51 -7.18
C VAL A 142 -21.53 8.59 -6.25
N SER A 143 -21.42 8.04 -5.03
CA SER A 143 -22.50 8.10 -4.03
C SER A 143 -22.63 9.47 -3.36
N LYS A 144 -21.64 10.35 -3.51
CA LYS A 144 -21.50 11.61 -2.78
C LYS A 144 -21.42 11.43 -1.26
N GLN A 145 -21.05 10.25 -0.80
CA GLN A 145 -20.94 9.91 0.61
C GLN A 145 -19.77 8.96 0.86
N TYR A 146 -19.15 9.11 2.02
CA TYR A 146 -18.29 8.09 2.61
C TYR A 146 -19.11 6.90 3.10
N GLY A 147 -18.45 5.82 3.50
CA GLY A 147 -19.11 4.63 4.04
C GLY A 147 -19.89 4.90 5.32
N ASN A 148 -19.40 5.83 6.15
CA ASN A 148 -20.08 6.30 7.34
C ASN A 148 -21.25 7.26 7.10
N GLY A 149 -21.60 7.54 5.83
CA GLY A 149 -22.71 8.41 5.44
C GLY A 149 -22.39 9.91 5.38
N SER A 150 -21.19 10.34 5.80
CA SER A 150 -20.78 11.74 5.69
C SER A 150 -20.60 12.16 4.22
N PRO A 151 -20.83 13.43 3.83
CA PRO A 151 -20.72 13.86 2.44
C PRO A 151 -19.30 13.78 1.87
N TYR A 152 -19.15 13.30 0.63
CA TYR A 152 -17.89 13.32 -0.12
C TYR A 152 -17.78 14.61 -0.95
N PRO A 153 -16.83 15.53 -0.66
CA PRO A 153 -16.88 16.90 -1.17
C PRO A 153 -16.28 17.08 -2.57
N VAL A 154 -15.50 16.12 -3.07
CA VAL A 154 -14.70 16.29 -4.30
C VAL A 154 -15.36 15.68 -5.54
N ASN A 155 -15.20 16.37 -6.67
CA ASN A 155 -15.52 15.84 -8.00
C ASN A 155 -14.28 15.21 -8.64
N VAL A 156 -14.28 13.90 -8.80
CA VAL A 156 -13.16 13.17 -9.43
C VAL A 156 -13.43 13.05 -10.92
N SER A 157 -12.44 13.41 -11.74
CA SER A 157 -12.46 13.41 -13.19
C SER A 157 -11.84 12.16 -13.81
N ALA A 158 -10.95 11.46 -13.09
CA ALA A 158 -10.32 10.21 -13.56
C ALA A 158 -9.78 9.37 -12.40
N VAL A 159 -9.83 8.04 -12.56
CA VAL A 159 -9.32 7.08 -11.57
C VAL A 159 -8.40 6.06 -12.24
N VAL A 160 -7.26 5.77 -11.61
CA VAL A 160 -6.30 4.74 -12.08
C VAL A 160 -6.02 3.75 -10.96
N GLY A 161 -6.15 2.45 -11.22
CA GLY A 161 -5.78 1.39 -10.29
C GLY A 161 -4.82 0.39 -10.93
N LEU A 162 -3.61 0.28 -10.39
CA LEU A 162 -2.60 -0.68 -10.85
C LEU A 162 -2.47 -1.82 -9.83
N SER A 163 -2.57 -3.07 -10.28
CA SER A 163 -2.41 -4.29 -9.46
C SER A 163 -3.19 -4.26 -8.12
N GLY A 164 -4.44 -3.78 -8.17
CA GLY A 164 -5.28 -3.54 -7.00
C GLY A 164 -6.52 -4.42 -6.91
N TRP A 165 -7.40 -4.10 -5.97
CA TRP A 165 -8.72 -4.70 -5.83
C TRP A 165 -9.73 -3.64 -5.39
N LEU A 166 -11.03 -3.93 -5.48
CA LEU A 166 -12.12 -3.06 -5.05
C LEU A 166 -12.59 -3.42 -3.64
N PRO A 167 -12.34 -2.58 -2.63
CA PRO A 167 -12.91 -2.76 -1.29
C PRO A 167 -14.43 -2.56 -1.29
N CYS A 168 -15.11 -3.10 -0.29
CA CYS A 168 -16.55 -2.93 -0.08
C CYS A 168 -17.43 -3.37 -1.27
N SER A 169 -16.91 -4.24 -2.13
CA SER A 169 -17.54 -4.72 -3.37
C SER A 169 -18.97 -5.25 -3.15
N ARG A 170 -19.20 -5.98 -2.05
CA ARG A 170 -20.50 -6.57 -1.66
C ARG A 170 -21.61 -5.53 -1.47
N THR A 171 -21.26 -4.34 -1.00
CA THR A 171 -22.24 -3.28 -0.68
C THR A 171 -22.41 -2.26 -1.80
N LEU A 172 -21.62 -2.38 -2.87
CA LEU A 172 -21.52 -1.35 -3.90
C LEU A 172 -22.84 -1.08 -4.61
N ARG A 173 -23.55 -2.14 -5.05
CA ARG A 173 -24.84 -1.98 -5.77
C ARG A 173 -25.88 -1.29 -4.88
N ASN A 174 -25.98 -1.69 -3.62
CA ASN A 174 -26.92 -1.12 -2.66
C ASN A 174 -26.63 0.36 -2.39
N ARG A 175 -25.36 0.79 -2.51
CA ARG A 175 -24.95 2.19 -2.29
C ARG A 175 -25.49 3.15 -3.36
N PHE A 176 -25.82 2.66 -4.56
CA PHE A 176 -26.32 3.50 -5.66
C PHE A 176 -27.79 3.28 -5.98
N ASP A 177 -28.42 2.30 -5.33
CA ASP A 177 -29.78 1.90 -5.65
C ASP A 177 -30.77 3.07 -5.49
N GLY A 178 -31.70 3.20 -6.43
CA GLY A 178 -32.67 4.29 -6.48
C GLY A 178 -32.15 5.69 -6.85
N SER A 179 -30.84 5.90 -7.01
CA SER A 179 -30.27 7.23 -7.32
C SER A 179 -29.84 7.37 -8.78
N HIS A 180 -30.69 8.02 -9.58
CA HIS A 180 -30.40 8.35 -10.98
C HIS A 180 -29.12 9.19 -11.14
N GLU A 181 -28.88 10.10 -10.20
CA GLU A 181 -27.67 10.93 -10.20
C GLU A 181 -26.40 10.12 -9.94
N ALA A 182 -26.45 9.15 -9.02
CA ALA A 182 -25.32 8.25 -8.78
C ALA A 182 -25.08 7.36 -10.01
N ALA A 183 -26.12 6.82 -10.63
CA ALA A 183 -26.00 6.04 -11.86
C ALA A 183 -25.35 6.82 -13.00
N ARG A 184 -25.74 8.10 -13.20
CA ARG A 184 -25.10 8.96 -14.22
C ARG A 184 -23.63 9.23 -13.91
N ARG A 185 -23.29 9.55 -12.65
CA ARG A 185 -21.90 9.75 -12.24
C ARG A 185 -21.06 8.49 -12.47
N ALA A 186 -21.56 7.32 -12.06
CA ALA A 186 -20.89 6.03 -12.26
C ALA A 186 -20.62 5.78 -13.76
N ALA A 187 -21.64 5.95 -14.60
CA ALA A 187 -21.52 5.72 -16.04
C ALA A 187 -20.49 6.64 -16.71
N SER A 188 -20.39 7.89 -16.24
CA SER A 188 -19.51 8.91 -16.83
C SER A 188 -18.05 8.83 -16.35
N LEU A 189 -17.80 8.37 -15.12
CA LEU A 189 -16.48 8.43 -14.49
C LEU A 189 -15.48 7.51 -15.20
N PRO A 190 -14.43 8.05 -15.85
CA PRO A 190 -13.42 7.21 -16.47
C PRO A 190 -12.55 6.52 -15.41
N ILE A 191 -12.45 5.20 -15.51
CA ILE A 191 -11.60 4.36 -14.66
C ILE A 191 -10.69 3.49 -15.54
N LEU A 192 -9.39 3.51 -15.27
CA LEU A 192 -8.42 2.57 -15.81
C LEU A 192 -7.97 1.60 -14.72
N LEU A 193 -8.07 0.31 -15.00
CA LEU A 193 -7.54 -0.76 -14.19
C LEU A 193 -6.49 -1.53 -14.99
N CYS A 194 -5.33 -1.76 -14.41
CA CYS A 194 -4.26 -2.58 -15.00
C CYS A 194 -3.86 -3.68 -14.02
N HIS A 195 -3.63 -4.89 -14.52
CA HIS A 195 -3.23 -6.02 -13.66
C HIS A 195 -2.34 -7.02 -14.39
N GLY A 196 -1.35 -7.55 -13.67
CA GLY A 196 -0.48 -8.60 -14.18
C GLY A 196 -1.06 -10.00 -14.01
N LEU A 197 -0.94 -10.85 -15.04
CA LEU A 197 -1.38 -12.25 -14.97
C LEU A 197 -0.50 -13.11 -14.05
N GLY A 198 0.73 -12.66 -13.77
CA GLY A 198 1.67 -13.32 -12.86
C GLY A 198 1.75 -12.67 -11.47
N ASP A 199 0.77 -11.85 -11.10
CA ASP A 199 0.72 -11.21 -9.79
C ASP A 199 0.39 -12.25 -8.70
N GLU A 200 1.36 -12.54 -7.84
CA GLU A 200 1.23 -13.50 -6.73
C GLU A 200 0.92 -12.82 -5.38
N VAL A 201 0.87 -11.47 -5.34
CA VAL A 201 0.58 -10.72 -4.11
C VAL A 201 -0.89 -10.32 -4.08
N VAL A 202 -1.36 -9.70 -5.16
CA VAL A 202 -2.78 -9.45 -5.42
C VAL A 202 -3.13 -10.27 -6.64
N ALA A 203 -3.58 -11.51 -6.42
CA ALA A 203 -3.89 -12.42 -7.51
C ALA A 203 -4.78 -11.78 -8.57
N TYR A 204 -4.46 -12.00 -9.85
CA TYR A 204 -5.11 -11.36 -11.01
C TYR A 204 -6.65 -11.38 -10.95
N HIS A 205 -7.23 -12.48 -10.46
CA HIS A 205 -8.68 -12.63 -10.35
C HIS A 205 -9.33 -11.55 -9.48
N HIS A 206 -8.64 -10.98 -8.49
CA HIS A 206 -9.16 -9.85 -7.70
C HIS A 206 -9.32 -8.59 -8.55
N GLY A 207 -8.35 -8.29 -9.43
CA GLY A 207 -8.45 -7.17 -10.38
C GLY A 207 -9.58 -7.38 -11.38
N GLU A 208 -9.68 -8.59 -11.95
CA GLU A 208 -10.74 -8.95 -12.89
C GLU A 208 -12.13 -8.86 -12.24
N LYS A 209 -12.29 -9.40 -11.03
CA LYS A 209 -13.52 -9.32 -10.26
C LYS A 209 -13.90 -7.88 -9.93
N SER A 210 -12.93 -7.04 -9.59
CA SER A 210 -13.13 -5.62 -9.33
C SER A 210 -13.72 -4.93 -10.56
N ALA A 211 -13.17 -5.21 -11.75
CA ALA A 211 -13.67 -4.68 -13.01
C ALA A 211 -15.11 -5.16 -13.32
N GLN A 212 -15.39 -6.45 -13.10
CA GLN A 212 -16.73 -7.02 -13.28
C GLN A 212 -17.75 -6.41 -12.32
N THR A 213 -17.36 -6.20 -11.06
CA THR A 213 -18.23 -5.63 -10.01
C THR A 213 -18.53 -4.16 -10.29
N LEU A 214 -17.53 -3.37 -10.69
CA LEU A 214 -17.72 -1.98 -11.11
C LEU A 214 -18.64 -1.90 -12.33
N SER A 215 -18.39 -2.70 -13.37
CA SER A 215 -19.27 -2.77 -14.55
C SER A 215 -20.72 -3.09 -14.17
N SER A 216 -20.91 -4.09 -13.31
CA SER A 216 -22.24 -4.52 -12.82
C SER A 216 -22.94 -3.49 -11.93
N ALA A 217 -22.17 -2.56 -11.34
CA ALA A 217 -22.67 -1.44 -10.56
C ALA A 217 -22.91 -0.17 -11.41
N GLY A 218 -22.72 -0.23 -12.73
CA GLY A 218 -23.02 0.86 -13.66
C GLY A 218 -21.83 1.73 -14.05
N PHE A 219 -20.60 1.37 -13.69
CA PHE A 219 -19.39 2.06 -14.18
C PHE A 219 -19.08 1.65 -15.62
N GLN A 220 -19.69 2.35 -16.56
CA GLN A 220 -19.63 2.01 -17.98
C GLN A 220 -18.36 2.53 -18.68
N ASN A 221 -17.75 3.60 -18.17
CA ASN A 221 -16.49 4.15 -18.68
C ASN A 221 -15.27 3.50 -18.01
N LEU A 222 -15.22 2.17 -18.03
CA LEU A 222 -14.18 1.36 -17.38
C LEU A 222 -13.30 0.67 -18.44
N THR A 223 -11.98 0.74 -18.27
CA THR A 223 -11.01 -0.02 -19.06
C THR A 223 -10.24 -0.95 -18.14
N PHE A 224 -10.20 -2.25 -18.44
CA PHE A 224 -9.37 -3.23 -17.75
C PHE A 224 -8.29 -3.77 -18.71
N ARG A 225 -7.03 -3.66 -18.31
CA ARG A 225 -5.86 -4.10 -19.08
C ARG A 225 -5.12 -5.20 -18.33
N SER A 226 -4.85 -6.30 -19.04
CA SER A 226 -4.15 -7.46 -18.51
C SER A 226 -2.79 -7.59 -19.17
N TYR A 227 -1.75 -7.84 -18.38
CA TYR A 227 -0.37 -7.94 -18.88
C TYR A 227 0.19 -9.34 -18.60
N ASN A 228 0.58 -10.04 -19.66
CA ASN A 228 1.16 -11.38 -19.55
C ASN A 228 2.58 -11.31 -18.97
N GLY A 229 2.88 -12.18 -17.99
CA GLY A 229 4.19 -12.23 -17.32
C GLY A 229 4.49 -11.05 -16.39
N LEU A 230 3.56 -10.12 -16.19
CA LEU A 230 3.68 -9.05 -15.20
C LEU A 230 3.32 -9.59 -13.80
N GLY A 231 4.22 -9.41 -12.84
CA GLY A 231 4.00 -9.70 -11.42
C GLY A 231 3.49 -8.48 -10.63
N HIS A 232 3.77 -8.42 -9.33
CA HIS A 232 3.36 -7.30 -8.46
C HIS A 232 4.31 -6.10 -8.53
N TYR A 233 4.46 -5.52 -9.72
CA TYR A 233 5.25 -4.33 -10.01
C TYR A 233 4.73 -3.66 -11.29
N THR A 234 5.27 -2.51 -11.68
CA THR A 234 4.90 -1.82 -12.92
C THR A 234 5.92 -2.03 -14.03
N ILE A 235 5.48 -1.97 -15.29
CA ILE A 235 6.36 -2.03 -16.48
C ILE A 235 6.17 -0.82 -17.40
N PRO A 236 7.17 -0.46 -18.24
CA PRO A 236 7.06 0.67 -19.17
C PRO A 236 5.80 0.65 -20.03
N GLN A 237 5.43 -0.52 -20.56
CA GLN A 237 4.24 -0.69 -21.40
C GLN A 237 2.94 -0.36 -20.66
N GLU A 238 2.88 -0.64 -19.35
CA GLU A 238 1.73 -0.27 -18.50
C GLU A 238 1.73 1.23 -18.23
N THR A 239 2.88 1.82 -17.88
CA THR A 239 2.97 3.26 -17.63
C THR A 239 2.71 4.10 -18.88
N ASP A 240 3.08 3.60 -20.06
CA ASP A 240 2.79 4.24 -21.36
C ASP A 240 1.28 4.26 -21.62
N GLU A 241 0.57 3.14 -21.37
CA GLU A 241 -0.88 3.07 -21.47
C GLU A 241 -1.56 4.05 -20.50
N VAL A 242 -1.08 4.15 -19.25
CA VAL A 242 -1.56 5.12 -18.27
C VAL A 242 -1.38 6.56 -18.79
N CYS A 243 -0.23 6.88 -19.39
CA CYS A 243 0.03 8.20 -19.96
C CYS A 243 -0.91 8.55 -21.10
N HIS A 244 -1.09 7.63 -22.06
CA HIS A 244 -2.01 7.82 -23.18
C HIS A 244 -3.45 7.97 -22.68
N TRP A 245 -3.86 7.11 -21.76
CA TRP A 245 -5.21 7.12 -21.22
C TRP A 245 -5.52 8.41 -20.46
N LEU A 246 -4.62 8.88 -19.58
CA LEU A 246 -4.80 10.12 -18.84
C LEU A 246 -4.86 11.33 -19.77
N THR A 247 -3.96 11.40 -20.76
CA THR A 247 -3.94 12.47 -21.76
C THR A 247 -5.29 12.56 -22.49
N ALA A 248 -5.81 11.42 -22.95
CA ALA A 248 -7.09 11.35 -23.66
C ALA A 248 -8.28 11.67 -22.76
N ARG A 249 -8.35 11.12 -21.54
CA ARG A 249 -9.52 11.28 -20.66
C ARG A 249 -9.61 12.64 -19.99
N LEU A 250 -8.48 13.28 -19.73
CA LEU A 250 -8.44 14.61 -19.13
C LEU A 250 -8.41 15.73 -20.17
N GLY A 251 -8.31 15.40 -21.47
CA GLY A 251 -8.24 16.38 -22.57
C GLY A 251 -7.11 17.38 -22.33
N LEU A 252 -5.91 16.87 -22.04
CA LEU A 252 -4.74 17.71 -21.74
C LEU A 252 -4.22 18.37 -23.02
N GLU A 253 -3.97 19.68 -22.96
CA GLU A 253 -3.48 20.44 -24.11
C GLU A 253 -1.96 20.30 -24.26
N GLY A 254 -1.46 20.24 -25.50
CA GLY A 254 -0.01 20.29 -25.79
C GLY A 254 0.62 18.95 -26.20
N HIS A 255 -0.13 17.85 -26.18
CA HIS A 255 0.27 16.60 -26.84
C HIS A 255 -0.03 16.72 -28.34
N SER A 256 0.88 17.37 -29.06
CA SER A 256 0.88 17.31 -30.52
C SER A 256 0.93 15.83 -30.92
N HIS A 257 -0.01 15.38 -31.74
CA HIS A 257 0.00 14.06 -32.38
C HIS A 257 1.24 13.93 -33.30
N ASN A 258 2.42 13.75 -32.71
CA ASN A 258 3.58 13.20 -33.38
C ASN A 258 3.83 11.83 -32.75
N PHE A 259 3.00 10.85 -33.11
CA PHE A 259 3.40 9.45 -33.03
C PHE A 259 4.42 9.18 -34.12
N GLY A 260 5.59 9.81 -33.99
CA GLY A 260 6.81 9.30 -34.59
C GLY A 260 7.12 7.99 -33.87
N GLU A 261 7.32 6.95 -34.67
CA GLU A 261 7.73 5.61 -34.30
C GLU A 261 8.90 5.63 -33.29
N TYR A 262 8.60 5.67 -31.99
CA TYR A 262 9.60 5.43 -30.95
C TYR A 262 9.87 3.93 -30.88
N ARG A 263 10.71 3.47 -31.82
CA ARG A 263 11.32 2.15 -31.79
C ARG A 263 12.35 2.12 -30.66
N TRP A 264 11.94 1.68 -29.48
CA TRP A 264 12.88 1.31 -28.43
C TRP A 264 13.70 0.11 -28.90
N SER A 265 15.01 0.30 -29.03
CA SER A 265 15.95 -0.80 -29.26
C SER A 265 15.96 -1.69 -28.01
N SER A 266 15.75 -2.99 -28.20
CA SER A 266 15.52 -4.01 -27.15
C SER A 266 16.71 -4.28 -26.22
N HIS A 267 17.66 -3.35 -26.06
CA HIS A 267 18.88 -3.52 -25.29
C HIS A 267 19.10 -2.34 -24.33
N GLN A 268 18.23 -2.23 -23.33
CA GLN A 268 18.57 -1.47 -22.12
C GLN A 268 17.97 -2.17 -20.89
N GLN A 269 18.62 -3.27 -20.49
CA GLN A 269 18.54 -3.73 -19.10
C GLN A 269 19.21 -2.65 -18.25
N TYR A 270 18.43 -1.95 -17.44
CA TYR A 270 18.98 -1.15 -16.35
C TYR A 270 19.62 -2.10 -15.34
N ARG A 271 20.94 -2.27 -15.46
CA ARG A 271 21.79 -2.96 -14.50
C ARG A 271 22.08 -1.94 -13.38
N LEU A 272 21.75 -2.29 -12.13
CA LEU A 272 22.15 -1.52 -10.95
C LEU A 272 23.67 -1.30 -10.95
N PRO A 273 24.19 -0.16 -10.44
CA PRO A 273 25.62 0.07 -10.39
C PRO A 273 26.33 -0.93 -9.45
N PRO A 274 27.57 -1.34 -9.76
CA PRO A 274 28.31 -2.28 -8.92
C PRO A 274 28.69 -1.60 -7.59
N LEU A 275 28.53 -2.35 -6.50
CA LEU A 275 29.10 -2.00 -5.20
C LEU A 275 30.62 -1.91 -5.34
N LEU A 276 31.18 -0.76 -4.98
CA LEU A 276 32.62 -0.59 -4.78
C LEU A 276 33.01 -1.35 -3.51
N ASP A 277 33.80 -2.40 -3.68
CA ASP A 277 34.68 -2.91 -2.63
C ASP A 277 35.85 -1.94 -2.50
N ASP A 278 36.14 -1.50 -1.27
CA ASP A 278 37.52 -1.30 -0.83
C ASP A 278 37.64 -1.42 0.70
N THR A 279 38.31 -2.52 1.07
CA THR A 279 39.35 -2.65 2.10
C THR A 279 39.08 -2.19 3.54
N CYS A 280 39.01 -3.18 4.45
CA CYS A 280 39.69 -3.08 5.74
C CYS A 280 40.20 -4.45 6.18
N SER A 281 41.50 -4.65 6.02
CA SER A 281 42.26 -5.84 6.42
C SER A 281 42.55 -5.82 7.92
N LEU A 282 42.31 -6.92 8.64
CA LEU A 282 43.16 -7.35 9.77
C LEU A 282 43.18 -8.89 9.87
N PRO A 283 44.30 -9.49 10.33
CA PRO A 283 44.63 -10.88 10.06
C PRO A 283 44.18 -11.82 11.18
N VAL A 284 43.68 -13.01 10.83
CA VAL A 284 43.62 -14.14 11.77
C VAL A 284 44.32 -15.34 11.13
N SER A 285 45.41 -15.72 11.78
CA SER A 285 46.32 -16.82 11.43
C SER A 285 45.61 -18.17 11.53
N LEU A 286 45.67 -18.98 10.47
CA LEU A 286 45.23 -20.38 10.45
C LEU A 286 46.46 -21.29 10.47
N HIS A 287 46.75 -21.88 11.63
CA HIS A 287 47.59 -23.09 11.71
C HIS A 287 46.71 -24.33 11.53
N PRO A 288 47.13 -25.33 10.71
CA PRO A 288 46.46 -26.63 10.66
C PRO A 288 47.12 -27.61 11.66
N PRO A 289 46.36 -28.52 12.30
CA PRO A 289 46.96 -29.68 12.96
C PRO A 289 47.05 -30.88 11.99
N PRO A 290 47.98 -31.81 12.22
CA PRO A 290 48.35 -32.88 11.30
C PRO A 290 47.44 -34.12 11.41
N ARG A 291 47.59 -35.02 10.44
CA ARG A 291 46.85 -36.27 10.25
C ARG A 291 47.46 -37.49 10.99
N THR A 292 46.55 -38.45 11.26
CA THR A 292 46.64 -39.93 11.37
C THR A 292 47.21 -40.58 12.67
N PRO A 293 47.00 -41.90 12.96
CA PRO A 293 46.23 -42.97 12.25
C PRO A 293 45.33 -43.94 13.10
N THR A 294 44.45 -44.67 12.39
CA THR A 294 43.87 -46.05 12.58
C THR A 294 43.58 -46.69 13.95
N VAL A 295 42.39 -47.32 14.09
CA VAL A 295 42.21 -48.75 14.46
C VAL A 295 40.94 -49.36 13.80
N LEU A 296 41.09 -50.57 13.27
CA LEU A 296 40.08 -51.50 12.72
C LEU A 296 39.45 -52.38 13.80
N SER A 297 38.17 -52.75 13.66
CA SER A 297 37.72 -54.12 14.02
C SER A 297 36.41 -54.50 13.31
N HIS A 298 36.45 -55.65 12.64
CA HIS A 298 35.34 -56.34 11.98
C HIS A 298 34.39 -57.04 12.99
N SER A 299 33.12 -57.24 12.62
CA SER A 299 32.55 -58.59 12.56
C SER A 299 31.19 -58.62 11.84
N SER A 300 30.95 -59.75 11.22
CA SER A 300 29.94 -60.12 10.22
C SER A 300 28.78 -60.92 10.82
N SER A 301 27.56 -60.86 10.24
CA SER A 301 26.89 -62.04 9.61
C SER A 301 25.40 -61.86 9.23
N ARG A 302 25.11 -62.30 7.99
CA ARG A 302 24.01 -63.18 7.51
C ARG A 302 22.50 -62.81 7.65
N ARG A 303 21.93 -62.55 6.45
CA ARG A 303 20.87 -63.30 5.70
C ARG A 303 19.37 -63.26 6.10
N ARG A 304 18.57 -63.23 5.01
CA ARG A 304 17.11 -63.53 4.80
C ARG A 304 16.15 -62.39 5.16
N SER A 305 15.02 -62.17 4.49
CA SER A 305 14.41 -62.63 3.24
C SER A 305 13.08 -61.86 3.10
N ARG A 306 12.81 -61.35 1.89
CA ARG A 306 11.50 -61.12 1.24
C ARG A 306 10.34 -60.41 1.98
N ASP A 307 9.94 -59.33 1.32
CA ASP A 307 8.59 -59.00 0.83
C ASP A 307 7.79 -57.93 1.58
N SER A 308 7.73 -56.72 0.99
CA SER A 308 6.53 -55.88 0.98
C SER A 308 6.71 -54.65 0.07
N ARG A 309 6.02 -54.70 -1.07
CA ARG A 309 5.45 -53.61 -1.90
C ARG A 309 5.69 -52.17 -1.40
N ILE A 310 6.44 -51.35 -2.14
CA ILE A 310 6.17 -49.91 -2.33
C ILE A 310 6.65 -49.46 -3.73
N LYS A 311 5.82 -48.64 -4.38
CA LYS A 311 5.95 -48.05 -5.72
C LYS A 311 7.29 -47.31 -5.91
N LEU A 312 8.03 -47.66 -6.97
CA LEU A 312 9.17 -46.91 -7.48
C LEU A 312 8.68 -45.66 -8.24
N ARG A 313 8.93 -44.47 -7.68
CA ARG A 313 9.03 -43.22 -8.43
C ARG A 313 10.48 -43.07 -8.87
N THR A 314 10.71 -43.08 -10.17
CA THR A 314 11.99 -42.69 -10.78
C THR A 314 12.23 -41.21 -10.53
N ALA A 315 13.38 -40.91 -9.94
CA ALA A 315 13.92 -39.57 -9.79
C ALA A 315 14.36 -39.03 -11.16
N MET A 316 13.86 -37.86 -11.53
CA MET A 316 14.50 -36.98 -12.49
C MET A 316 14.92 -35.74 -11.72
N CYS A 317 16.23 -35.52 -11.64
CA CYS A 317 16.83 -34.28 -11.16
C CYS A 317 16.44 -33.15 -12.12
N PHE A 318 15.66 -32.20 -11.64
CA PHE A 318 15.64 -30.85 -12.18
C PHE A 318 15.78 -29.88 -11.01
N THR A 319 16.92 -29.19 -10.99
CA THR A 319 17.21 -28.07 -10.10
C THR A 319 16.32 -26.88 -10.48
N PRO A 320 15.50 -26.32 -9.57
CA PRO A 320 14.82 -25.06 -9.82
C PRO A 320 15.78 -23.88 -9.60
N PRO A 321 15.68 -22.78 -10.38
CA PRO A 321 16.41 -21.56 -10.08
C PRO A 321 15.84 -20.91 -8.82
N SER A 322 16.72 -20.57 -7.90
CA SER A 322 16.46 -19.87 -6.65
C SER A 322 15.95 -18.45 -6.91
N THR A 323 14.69 -18.18 -6.56
CA THR A 323 14.16 -16.83 -6.37
C THR A 323 14.53 -16.32 -4.97
N PRO A 324 14.91 -15.04 -4.80
CA PRO A 324 15.23 -14.50 -3.49
C PRO A 324 13.92 -14.22 -2.72
N VAL A 325 13.73 -14.98 -1.63
CA VAL A 325 12.79 -14.65 -0.56
C VAL A 325 13.36 -13.46 0.22
N PHE A 326 12.60 -12.36 0.32
CA PHE A 326 12.93 -11.28 1.24
C PHE A 326 12.80 -11.78 2.69
N HIS A 327 13.91 -12.21 3.28
CA HIS A 327 14.04 -12.28 4.72
C HIS A 327 14.30 -10.87 5.25
N ALA A 328 13.33 -10.30 5.98
CA ALA A 328 13.61 -9.19 6.87
C ALA A 328 14.59 -9.67 7.95
N GLN A 329 15.87 -9.34 7.82
CA GLN A 329 16.85 -9.54 8.88
C GLN A 329 16.53 -8.58 10.02
N ILE A 330 16.05 -9.14 11.12
CA ILE A 330 15.93 -8.46 12.42
C ILE A 330 17.36 -8.33 12.98
N ASP A 331 17.80 -7.11 13.24
CA ASP A 331 19.03 -6.81 13.97
C ASP A 331 18.90 -7.26 15.45
N PRO A 332 19.71 -8.22 15.93
CA PRO A 332 19.68 -8.68 17.31
C PRO A 332 20.74 -7.94 18.13
N SER A 333 20.65 -6.61 18.23
CA SER A 333 21.60 -5.82 19.03
C SER A 333 20.95 -4.82 19.99
N TRP A 334 19.76 -5.10 20.52
CA TRP A 334 19.25 -4.38 21.71
C TRP A 334 18.66 -5.33 22.75
N ARG A 335 19.56 -6.06 23.42
CA ARG A 335 19.29 -6.72 24.71
C ARG A 335 20.44 -6.39 25.65
N ARG A 336 20.29 -5.34 26.47
CA ARG A 336 20.82 -5.22 27.85
C ARG A 336 20.55 -3.82 28.42
N ARG A 337 20.16 -3.81 29.71
CA ARG A 337 19.88 -2.67 30.64
C ARG A 337 18.44 -2.13 30.52
N ASP A 338 17.61 -2.08 31.57
CA ASP A 338 17.82 -2.22 33.01
C ASP A 338 16.60 -2.88 33.69
N THR A 339 16.91 -3.79 34.61
CA THR A 339 15.99 -4.27 35.65
C THR A 339 16.47 -3.68 36.98
N GLY A 340 15.67 -2.82 37.62
CA GLY A 340 15.94 -2.31 38.96
C GLY A 340 14.63 -2.04 39.70
N ARG A 341 14.20 -3.01 40.53
CA ARG A 341 13.02 -2.93 41.40
C ARG A 341 13.46 -2.55 42.82
N HIS A 342 12.95 -1.43 43.31
CA HIS A 342 12.40 -1.14 44.64
C HIS A 342 13.13 -1.41 45.99
N LYS A 343 13.10 -0.33 46.80
CA LYS A 343 12.75 -0.17 48.24
C LYS A 343 13.88 0.01 49.27
N ASN A 344 13.88 1.16 49.97
CA ASN A 344 13.64 1.24 51.42
C ASN A 344 13.27 2.66 51.91
N HIS A 345 12.68 2.72 53.10
CA HIS A 345 11.74 3.71 53.65
C HIS A 345 12.35 4.86 54.51
N ARG A 346 11.62 6.02 54.49
CA ARG A 346 11.23 6.97 55.58
C ARG A 346 12.27 7.88 56.28
N PRO A 347 11.85 8.98 57.00
CA PRO A 347 10.63 9.81 56.89
C PRO A 347 10.80 11.36 57.13
N LEU A 348 9.71 12.10 56.89
CA LEU A 348 9.21 13.34 57.56
C LEU A 348 10.02 14.66 57.51
N SER A 349 9.44 15.72 56.92
CA SER A 349 8.75 16.85 57.62
C SER A 349 8.74 18.16 56.81
N ARG A 350 7.56 18.84 56.81
CA ARG A 350 7.28 20.30 56.67
C ARG A 350 7.80 21.00 55.37
N SER A 351 7.07 21.89 54.68
CA SER A 351 6.13 22.93 55.10
C SER A 351 5.21 23.34 53.93
N LEU A 352 3.98 23.71 54.27
CA LEU A 352 3.06 24.53 53.48
C LEU A 352 3.49 26.01 53.51
N GLU A 353 3.07 26.75 52.48
CA GLU A 353 2.89 28.23 52.32
C GLU A 353 3.43 28.65 50.94
N GLN A 354 2.82 29.50 50.13
CA GLN A 354 1.49 30.13 50.06
C GLN A 354 1.49 30.79 48.67
N ALA A 355 0.39 30.72 47.93
CA ALA A 355 0.19 31.47 46.69
C ALA A 355 -1.18 32.16 46.80
N GLU A 356 -1.16 33.48 47.00
CA GLU A 356 -2.27 34.41 46.85
C GLU A 356 -1.67 35.69 46.23
N SER A 357 -2.16 36.11 45.06
CA SER A 357 -3.06 37.26 44.82
C SER A 357 -2.20 38.45 44.30
N GLU A 358 -2.57 39.38 43.41
CA GLU A 358 -3.81 40.01 42.91
C GLU A 358 -3.49 40.49 41.46
N SER A 359 -4.34 40.38 40.44
CA SER A 359 -5.44 41.29 40.05
C SER A 359 -5.19 42.81 40.22
N GLU A 360 -5.47 43.55 39.13
CA GLU A 360 -5.63 45.02 39.01
C GLU A 360 -4.36 45.87 38.80
N SER A 361 -4.01 46.14 37.54
CA SER A 361 -4.29 47.40 36.80
C SER A 361 -3.44 47.52 35.54
#